data_AF-A0A3S2A9F5-F1
#
_entry.id   AF-A0A3S2A9F5-F1
#
_cell.length_a   1.000
_cell.length_b   1.000
_cell.length_c   1.000
_cell.angle_alpha   90.00
_cell.angle_beta   90.00
_cell.angle_gamma   90.00
#
_symmetry.space_group_name_H-M   'P 1'
#
loop_
_entity.id
_entity.type
_entity.pdbx_description
1 polymer ?
#
loop_
_entity_poly.entity_id
_entity_poly.type
_entity_poly.pdbx_seq_one_letter_code
_entity_poly.pdbx_strand_id
1 'polypeptide(L)'
;AIVPVDIYLDPAKAPDGIKSVTLIIDANPAPVAATFQLGKDAGVTHLSTRVRVNDYSYLRAIAETQGGQLHMVQTFVKASGGCSAPAVKNQDEANATMGQMKLRQFPPKETMTKTEELQLMIRHPNNSGLQRDPLTQYFIPAHFVQKLSISQAGRPILSMEGGISISEDPNFRFDFTVHGNGEIQVEAIDTDGKTFRNQWPLETAGL
;
A
#
# COMPACT_ATOMS: atom_id res chain seq x y z
N ALA A 1 14.83 2.16 -8.88
CA ALA A 1 14.95 2.03 -7.43
C ALA A 1 13.61 1.70 -6.81
N ILE A 2 13.64 0.94 -5.71
CA ILE A 2 12.52 0.81 -4.77
C ILE A 2 12.75 1.85 -3.67
N VAL A 3 11.71 2.64 -3.37
CA VAL A 3 11.77 3.75 -2.42
C VAL A 3 10.69 3.52 -1.36
N PRO A 4 11.03 3.44 -0.06
CA PRO A 4 10.04 3.46 1.01
C PRO A 4 9.45 4.86 1.15
N VAL A 5 8.15 4.93 1.41
CA VAL A 5 7.40 6.17 1.52
C VAL A 5 6.55 6.09 2.77
N ASP A 6 6.75 7.01 3.69
CA ASP A 6 5.94 7.20 4.89
C ASP A 6 5.11 8.49 4.74
N ILE A 7 3.81 8.37 4.98
CA ILE A 7 2.83 9.44 4.89
C ILE A 7 2.20 9.60 6.27
N TYR A 8 2.34 10.79 6.85
CA TYR A 8 1.75 11.15 8.13
C TYR A 8 0.59 12.13 7.90
N LEU A 9 -0.56 11.82 8.47
CA LEU A 9 -1.77 12.62 8.43
C LEU A 9 -1.94 13.26 9.80
N ASP A 10 -1.91 14.58 9.85
CA ASP A 10 -2.09 15.35 11.08
C ASP A 10 -3.59 15.53 11.35
N PRO A 11 -4.18 14.87 12.37
CA PRO A 11 -5.61 14.98 12.66
C PRO A 11 -6.03 16.41 13.02
N ALA A 12 -5.10 17.24 13.53
CA ALA A 12 -5.40 18.63 13.86
C ALA A 12 -5.67 19.48 12.61
N LYS A 13 -5.17 19.07 11.44
CA LYS A 13 -5.40 19.75 10.15
C LYS A 13 -6.62 19.23 9.39
N ALA A 14 -7.16 18.09 9.81
CA ALA A 14 -8.35 17.48 9.22
C ALA A 14 -9.23 16.88 10.33
N PRO A 15 -9.91 17.72 11.14
CA PRO A 15 -10.67 17.27 12.31
C PRO A 15 -11.84 16.35 11.95
N ASP A 16 -12.42 16.53 10.76
CA ASP A 16 -13.46 15.64 10.21
C ASP A 16 -12.88 14.36 9.59
N GLY A 17 -11.56 14.22 9.56
CA GLY A 17 -10.84 13.09 8.99
C GLY A 17 -10.43 13.27 7.53
N ILE A 18 -9.56 12.36 7.09
CA ILE A 18 -9.13 12.22 5.71
C ILE A 18 -9.98 11.13 5.05
N LYS A 19 -10.49 11.41 3.85
CA LYS A 19 -11.25 10.49 3.02
C LYS A 19 -10.34 9.65 2.14
N SER A 20 -9.36 10.28 1.49
CA SER A 20 -8.45 9.60 0.58
C SER A 20 -7.05 10.21 0.57
N VAL A 21 -6.06 9.42 0.17
CA VAL A 21 -4.68 9.85 -0.09
C VAL A 21 -4.25 9.32 -1.46
N THR A 22 -3.95 10.21 -2.39
CA THR A 22 -3.39 9.86 -3.71
C THR A 22 -1.89 10.09 -3.71
N LEU A 23 -1.14 9.05 -4.07
CA LEU A 23 0.30 9.08 -4.24
C LEU A 23 0.65 9.25 -5.74
N ILE A 24 1.39 10.31 -6.07
CA ILE A 24 1.81 10.63 -7.44
C ILE A 24 3.33 10.66 -7.51
N ILE A 25 3.90 10.10 -8.58
CA ILE A 25 5.33 10.16 -8.90
C ILE A 25 5.46 10.79 -10.28
N ASP A 26 5.88 12.06 -10.34
CA ASP A 26 5.70 12.91 -11.53
C ASP A 26 6.32 12.35 -12.81
N ALA A 27 7.49 11.70 -12.71
CA ALA A 27 8.22 11.15 -13.86
C ALA A 27 8.05 9.64 -14.06
N ASN A 28 7.10 9.01 -13.36
CA ASN A 28 6.76 7.62 -13.65
C ASN A 28 5.87 7.52 -14.90
N PRO A 29 6.01 6.49 -15.74
CA PRO A 29 5.17 6.28 -16.93
C PRO A 29 3.67 6.22 -16.62
N ALA A 30 3.32 5.73 -15.42
CA ALA A 30 2.00 5.92 -14.81
C ALA A 30 2.18 6.75 -13.52
N PRO A 31 1.82 8.05 -13.54
CA PRO A 31 2.13 8.95 -12.42
C PRO A 31 1.38 8.61 -11.14
N VAL A 32 0.10 8.21 -11.22
CA VAL A 32 -0.66 7.78 -10.04
C VAL A 32 -0.17 6.41 -9.61
N ALA A 33 0.54 6.36 -8.48
CA ALA A 33 1.10 5.13 -7.94
C ALA A 33 0.05 4.32 -7.20
N ALA A 34 -0.76 4.99 -6.39
CA ALA A 34 -1.92 4.42 -5.71
C ALA A 34 -2.83 5.53 -5.18
N THR A 35 -4.12 5.21 -5.05
CA THR A 35 -5.07 5.99 -4.25
C THR A 35 -5.57 5.12 -3.12
N PHE A 36 -5.40 5.60 -1.89
CA PHE A 36 -5.88 4.95 -0.69
C PHE A 36 -7.15 5.63 -0.21
N GLN A 37 -8.22 4.88 0.03
CA GLN A 37 -9.40 5.39 0.72
C GLN A 37 -9.36 4.93 2.18
N LEU A 38 -9.63 5.86 3.10
CA LEU A 38 -9.59 5.60 4.52
C LEU A 38 -11.01 5.42 5.06
N GLY A 39 -11.19 4.44 5.93
CA GLY A 39 -12.44 4.30 6.67
C GLY A 39 -12.67 5.54 7.52
N LYS A 40 -13.90 6.09 7.49
CA LYS A 40 -14.25 7.33 8.19
C LYS A 40 -13.86 7.33 9.66
N ASP A 41 -14.07 6.20 10.34
CA ASP A 41 -13.80 6.02 11.78
C ASP A 41 -12.53 5.19 12.03
N ALA A 42 -11.73 4.93 10.99
CA ALA A 42 -10.54 4.09 11.08
C ALA A 42 -9.39 4.78 11.83
N GLY A 43 -9.40 6.11 11.92
CA GLY A 43 -8.39 6.87 12.67
C GLY A 43 -6.95 6.64 12.19
N VAL A 44 -6.76 6.41 10.88
CA VAL A 44 -5.45 6.24 10.26
C VAL A 44 -4.72 7.58 10.25
N THR A 45 -3.53 7.62 10.85
CA THR A 45 -2.64 8.79 10.89
C THR A 45 -1.27 8.53 10.27
N HIS A 46 -0.96 7.27 9.97
CA HIS A 46 0.26 6.85 9.32
C HIS A 46 -0.06 5.80 8.25
N LEU A 47 0.50 5.99 7.05
CA LEU A 47 0.47 5.02 5.97
C LEU A 47 1.85 4.96 5.32
N SER A 48 2.35 3.75 5.13
CA SER A 48 3.66 3.49 4.58
C SER A 48 3.60 2.37 3.55
N THR A 49 4.34 2.56 2.45
CA THR A 49 4.47 1.56 1.39
C THR A 49 5.79 1.71 0.66
N ARG A 50 6.03 0.86 -0.34
CA ARG A 50 7.23 0.90 -1.19
C ARG A 50 6.82 1.09 -2.64
N VAL A 51 7.47 2.02 -3.31
CA VAL A 51 7.20 2.35 -4.72
C VAL A 51 8.44 2.21 -5.60
N ARG A 52 8.21 1.90 -6.87
CA ARG A 52 9.20 1.96 -7.94
C ARG A 52 9.26 3.38 -8.47
N VAL A 53 10.44 4.00 -8.45
CA VAL A 53 10.67 5.33 -9.06
C VAL A 53 11.50 5.17 -10.33
N ASN A 54 10.97 5.70 -11.44
CA ASN A 54 11.59 5.57 -12.75
C ASN A 54 12.67 6.62 -13.00
N ASP A 55 12.45 7.86 -12.58
CA ASP A 55 13.39 8.96 -12.79
C ASP A 55 13.31 9.99 -11.66
N TYR A 56 14.32 10.85 -11.57
CA TYR A 56 14.45 11.86 -10.54
C TYR A 56 13.30 12.85 -10.64
N SER A 57 12.44 12.85 -9.63
CA SER A 57 11.19 13.59 -9.68
C SER A 57 10.63 13.86 -8.30
N TYR A 58 9.58 14.67 -8.25
CA TYR A 58 8.80 14.80 -7.05
C TYR A 58 7.88 13.60 -6.88
N LEU A 59 7.85 13.09 -5.66
CA LEU A 59 6.77 12.28 -5.15
C LEU A 59 5.82 13.20 -4.38
N ARG A 60 4.53 13.13 -4.69
CA ARG A 60 3.48 13.95 -4.09
C ARG A 60 2.48 13.06 -3.36
N ALA A 61 2.08 13.49 -2.17
CA ALA A 61 0.92 12.92 -1.49
C ALA A 61 -0.17 14.00 -1.45
N ILE A 62 -1.35 13.67 -1.97
CA ILE A 62 -2.53 14.54 -1.98
C ILE A 62 -3.57 13.91 -1.08
N ALA A 63 -3.89 14.54 0.03
CA ALA A 63 -4.95 14.10 0.94
C ALA A 63 -6.25 14.87 0.65
N GLU A 64 -7.36 14.15 0.50
CA GLU A 64 -8.71 14.69 0.40
C GLU A 64 -9.39 14.57 1.77
N THR A 65 -9.88 15.67 2.34
CA THR A 65 -10.65 15.64 3.60
C THR A 65 -12.06 15.11 3.36
N GLN A 66 -12.78 14.74 4.43
CA GLN A 66 -14.21 14.38 4.31
C GLN A 66 -15.08 15.51 3.70
N GLY A 67 -14.67 16.78 3.88
CA GLY A 67 -15.31 17.94 3.26
C GLY A 67 -14.91 18.20 1.81
N GLY A 68 -14.04 17.37 1.21
CA GLY A 68 -13.58 17.50 -0.18
C GLY A 68 -12.42 18.48 -0.40
N GLN A 69 -11.79 18.99 0.66
CA GLN A 69 -10.63 19.86 0.54
C GLN A 69 -9.38 19.04 0.22
N LEU A 70 -8.49 19.57 -0.61
CA LEU A 70 -7.26 18.91 -1.03
C LEU A 70 -6.04 19.56 -0.36
N HIS A 71 -5.18 18.74 0.25
CA HIS A 71 -3.90 19.15 0.81
C HIS A 71 -2.78 18.37 0.15
N MET A 72 -1.74 19.04 -0.32
CA MET A 72 -0.62 18.40 -1.01
C MET A 72 0.70 18.69 -0.31
N VAL A 73 1.52 17.65 -0.19
CA VAL A 73 2.93 17.73 0.17
C VAL A 73 3.76 17.01 -0.90
N GLN A 74 5.03 17.40 -1.03
CA GLN A 74 5.94 16.78 -1.99
C GLN A 74 7.36 16.64 -1.43
N THR A 75 8.05 15.60 -1.89
CA THR A 75 9.47 15.36 -1.63
C THR A 75 10.18 15.05 -2.94
N PHE A 76 11.35 15.64 -3.17
CA PHE A 76 12.17 15.31 -4.33
C PHE A 76 12.96 14.03 -4.08
N VAL A 77 12.83 13.04 -4.97
CA VAL A 77 13.45 11.72 -4.84
C VAL A 77 14.52 11.53 -5.92
N LYS A 78 15.77 11.34 -5.48
CA LYS A 78 16.93 11.08 -6.36
C LYS A 78 17.12 9.58 -6.57
N ALA A 79 16.15 8.94 -7.22
CA ALA A 79 16.17 7.52 -7.50
C ALA A 79 15.63 7.23 -8.90
N SER A 80 16.17 6.27 -9.62
CA SER A 80 15.79 6.00 -11.02
C SER A 80 15.83 4.51 -11.38
N GLY A 81 15.25 4.15 -12.53
CA GLY A 81 15.26 2.80 -13.12
C GLY A 81 14.40 1.76 -12.40
N GLY A 82 13.50 2.15 -11.50
CA GLY A 82 12.72 1.21 -10.67
C GLY A 82 11.66 0.44 -11.43
N CYS A 83 11.02 1.09 -12.39
CA CYS A 83 9.95 0.47 -13.15
C CYS A 83 10.47 -0.61 -14.11
N SER A 84 11.68 -0.44 -14.67
CA SER A 84 12.30 -1.42 -15.58
C SER A 84 13.30 -2.36 -14.90
N ALA A 85 13.49 -2.27 -13.58
CA ALA A 85 14.39 -3.16 -12.84
C ALA A 85 13.95 -4.64 -13.01
N PRO A 86 14.87 -5.57 -13.35
CA PRO A 86 14.53 -6.97 -13.57
C PRO A 86 13.78 -7.58 -12.38
N ALA A 87 12.84 -8.49 -12.67
CA ALA A 87 12.16 -9.28 -11.63
C ALA A 87 13.13 -10.30 -10.99
N VAL A 88 12.79 -10.80 -9.81
CA VAL A 88 13.59 -11.82 -9.11
C VAL A 88 13.69 -13.11 -9.95
N LYS A 89 14.87 -13.76 -9.90
CA LYS A 89 15.29 -14.85 -10.79
C LYS A 89 14.48 -16.15 -10.72
N ASN A 90 13.56 -16.33 -9.77
CA ASN A 90 12.83 -17.59 -9.58
C ASN A 90 11.31 -17.42 -9.81
N GLN A 91 10.92 -17.42 -11.09
CA GLN A 91 9.55 -17.18 -11.50
C GLN A 91 8.59 -18.30 -11.07
N ASP A 92 9.08 -19.55 -11.00
CA ASP A 92 8.28 -20.70 -10.56
C ASP A 92 7.89 -20.58 -9.08
N GLU A 93 8.84 -20.19 -8.23
CA GLU A 93 8.58 -19.95 -6.81
C GLU A 93 7.67 -18.73 -6.59
N ALA A 94 7.87 -17.65 -7.35
CA ALA A 94 7.01 -16.48 -7.31
C ALA A 94 5.55 -16.83 -7.70
N ASN A 95 5.37 -17.70 -8.69
CA ASN A 95 4.05 -18.18 -9.10
C ASN A 95 3.43 -19.11 -8.05
N ALA A 96 4.21 -20.01 -7.46
CA ALA A 96 3.73 -20.97 -6.45
C ALA A 96 3.32 -20.31 -5.13
N THR A 97 3.94 -19.17 -4.79
CA THR A 97 3.69 -18.43 -3.54
C THR A 97 2.81 -17.21 -3.73
N MET A 98 2.37 -16.92 -4.96
CA MET A 98 1.54 -15.77 -5.30
C MET A 98 0.27 -15.73 -4.44
N GLY A 99 0.00 -14.55 -3.86
CA GLY A 99 -1.15 -14.33 -3.01
C GLY A 99 -0.96 -14.74 -1.55
N GLN A 100 0.14 -15.40 -1.19
CA GLN A 100 0.45 -15.66 0.22
C GLN A 100 0.60 -14.33 0.97
N MET A 101 -0.16 -14.17 2.04
CA MET A 101 -0.15 -12.95 2.85
C MET A 101 0.43 -13.22 4.24
N LYS A 102 1.11 -12.22 4.78
CA LYS A 102 1.55 -12.17 6.17
C LYS A 102 1.15 -10.84 6.77
N LEU A 103 0.39 -10.88 7.86
CA LEU A 103 0.08 -9.72 8.69
C LEU A 103 0.98 -9.73 9.92
N ARG A 104 1.62 -8.60 10.23
CA ARG A 104 2.28 -8.36 11.51
C ARG A 104 1.50 -7.30 12.26
N GLN A 105 1.31 -7.52 13.55
CA GLN A 105 0.68 -6.58 14.47
C GLN A 105 1.77 -6.06 15.40
N PHE A 106 1.79 -4.74 15.60
CA PHE A 106 2.73 -4.08 16.49
C PHE A 106 1.95 -3.41 17.61
N PRO A 107 2.26 -3.73 18.88
CA PRO A 107 1.52 -3.19 20.01
C PRO A 107 1.60 -1.66 20.04
N PRO A 108 0.63 -1.00 20.70
CA PRO A 108 0.62 0.44 20.80
C PRO A 108 1.88 0.93 21.50
N LYS A 109 2.41 2.08 21.05
CA LYS A 109 3.36 2.81 21.90
C LYS A 109 2.62 3.25 23.16
N GLU A 110 3.24 3.10 24.34
CA GLU A 110 2.65 3.26 25.69
C GLU A 110 1.75 4.50 25.90
N THR A 111 1.87 5.53 25.06
CA THR A 111 1.09 6.77 25.08
C THR A 111 -0.25 6.74 24.33
N MET A 112 -0.59 5.69 23.57
CA MET A 112 -1.86 5.62 22.82
C MET A 112 -2.60 4.31 23.07
N THR A 113 -3.64 4.32 23.88
CA THR A 113 -4.29 3.09 24.39
C THR A 113 -5.24 2.40 23.39
N LYS A 114 -5.45 2.96 22.19
CA LYS A 114 -6.40 2.42 21.18
C LYS A 114 -5.85 2.37 19.75
N THR A 115 -4.57 2.69 19.56
CA THR A 115 -3.96 2.74 18.24
C THR A 115 -3.03 1.56 18.07
N GLU A 116 -3.37 0.65 17.16
CA GLU A 116 -2.51 -0.47 16.76
C GLU A 116 -1.87 -0.15 15.42
N GLU A 117 -0.71 -0.74 15.15
CA GLU A 117 -0.05 -0.65 13.85
C GLU A 117 0.03 -2.02 13.20
N LEU A 118 -0.40 -2.09 11.94
CA LEU A 118 -0.38 -3.30 11.14
C LEU A 118 0.65 -3.16 10.02
N GLN A 119 1.29 -4.28 9.67
CA GLN A 119 2.05 -4.41 8.43
C GLN A 119 1.59 -5.63 7.66
N LEU A 120 0.98 -5.40 6.50
CA LEU A 120 0.59 -6.41 5.53
C LEU A 120 1.69 -6.58 4.49
N MET A 121 2.07 -7.83 4.25
CA MET A 121 2.96 -8.26 3.17
C MET A 121 2.22 -9.24 2.28
N ILE A 122 2.26 -9.02 0.96
CA ILE A 122 1.62 -9.89 -0.03
C ILE A 122 2.71 -10.38 -0.97
N ARG A 123 2.82 -11.69 -1.19
CA ARG A 123 3.66 -12.25 -2.25
C ARG A 123 3.01 -11.99 -3.60
N HIS A 124 3.63 -11.15 -4.43
CA HIS A 124 3.13 -10.85 -5.76
C HIS A 124 4.24 -10.25 -6.64
N PRO A 125 4.39 -10.67 -7.91
CA PRO A 125 5.46 -10.17 -8.79
C PRO A 125 5.37 -8.65 -9.00
N ASN A 126 4.14 -8.12 -9.07
CA ASN A 126 3.89 -6.69 -9.30
C ASN A 126 4.73 -6.16 -10.49
N ASN A 127 4.62 -6.89 -11.60
CA ASN A 127 5.30 -6.57 -12.84
C ASN A 127 4.72 -5.26 -13.40
N SER A 128 5.60 -4.35 -13.77
CA SER A 128 5.21 -3.01 -14.21
C SER A 128 4.77 -2.94 -15.68
N GLY A 129 5.04 -3.99 -16.47
CA GLY A 129 4.93 -3.94 -17.92
C GLY A 129 6.19 -3.40 -18.64
N LEU A 130 7.16 -2.85 -17.90
CA LEU A 130 8.33 -2.16 -18.46
C LEU A 130 9.63 -2.91 -18.30
N GLN A 131 9.58 -4.06 -17.63
CA GLN A 131 10.70 -4.95 -17.40
C GLN A 131 10.91 -5.81 -18.65
N ARG A 132 12.16 -6.13 -18.97
CA ARG A 132 12.49 -7.08 -20.04
C ARG A 132 12.87 -8.43 -19.46
N ASP A 133 12.38 -9.48 -20.10
CA ASP A 133 12.84 -10.83 -19.87
C ASP A 133 14.30 -10.95 -20.35
N PRO A 134 15.24 -11.38 -19.48
CA PRO A 134 16.65 -11.43 -19.83
C PRO A 134 16.97 -12.48 -20.91
N LEU A 135 16.14 -13.51 -21.06
CA LEU A 135 16.30 -14.58 -22.05
C LEU A 135 15.63 -14.20 -23.37
N THR A 136 14.34 -13.87 -23.35
CA THR A 136 13.55 -13.63 -24.57
C THR A 136 13.68 -12.20 -25.09
N GLN A 137 14.17 -11.26 -24.26
CA GLN A 137 14.27 -9.83 -24.55
C GLN A 137 12.93 -9.11 -24.78
N TYR A 138 11.80 -9.82 -24.62
CA TYR A 138 10.47 -9.23 -24.67
C TYR A 138 10.10 -8.52 -23.37
N PHE A 139 9.13 -7.61 -23.45
CA PHE A 139 8.56 -6.99 -22.26
C PHE A 139 7.74 -8.00 -21.48
N ILE A 140 7.95 -8.05 -20.16
CA ILE A 140 7.12 -8.82 -19.23
C ILE A 140 5.80 -8.05 -19.08
N PRO A 141 4.63 -8.67 -19.36
CA PRO A 141 3.33 -8.01 -19.21
C PRO A 141 3.12 -7.44 -17.81
N ALA A 142 2.35 -6.35 -17.73
CA ALA A 142 1.98 -5.78 -16.44
C ALA A 142 1.08 -6.77 -15.68
N HIS A 143 1.46 -7.08 -14.45
CA HIS A 143 0.72 -8.00 -13.59
C HIS A 143 0.95 -7.62 -12.13
N PHE A 144 -0.02 -6.92 -11.55
CA PHE A 144 0.12 -6.31 -10.22
C PHE A 144 -1.18 -6.35 -9.43
N VAL A 145 -1.07 -6.23 -8.10
CA VAL A 145 -2.22 -6.04 -7.22
C VAL A 145 -2.86 -4.68 -7.51
N GLN A 146 -4.05 -4.69 -8.11
CA GLN A 146 -4.78 -3.48 -8.51
C GLN A 146 -5.73 -2.98 -7.44
N LYS A 147 -6.27 -3.88 -6.60
CA LYS A 147 -7.20 -3.53 -5.51
C LYS A 147 -6.80 -4.22 -4.22
N LEU A 148 -6.96 -3.51 -3.11
CA LEU A 148 -6.79 -4.04 -1.75
C LEU A 148 -7.90 -3.46 -0.88
N SER A 149 -8.48 -4.29 -0.02
CA SER A 149 -9.45 -3.92 0.99
C SER A 149 -9.04 -4.52 2.32
N ILE A 150 -8.99 -3.70 3.37
CA ILE A 150 -8.69 -4.10 4.73
C ILE A 150 -9.79 -3.60 5.66
N SER A 151 -10.33 -4.49 6.48
CA SER A 151 -11.40 -4.17 7.43
C SER A 151 -11.19 -4.87 8.77
N GLN A 152 -11.83 -4.34 9.82
CA GLN A 152 -11.97 -5.00 11.12
C GLN A 152 -13.44 -5.28 11.39
N ALA A 153 -13.82 -6.55 11.56
CA ALA A 153 -15.23 -6.96 11.78
C ALA A 153 -16.21 -6.26 10.80
N GLY A 154 -15.85 -6.20 9.52
CA GLY A 154 -16.64 -5.56 8.47
C GLY A 154 -16.59 -4.04 8.43
N ARG A 155 -15.92 -3.36 9.38
CA ARG A 155 -15.67 -1.91 9.34
C ARG A 155 -14.45 -1.62 8.47
N PRO A 156 -14.57 -0.85 7.38
CA PRO A 156 -13.42 -0.52 6.53
C PRO A 156 -12.35 0.23 7.32
N ILE A 157 -11.09 -0.19 7.15
CA ILE A 157 -9.92 0.54 7.66
C ILE A 157 -9.29 1.31 6.52
N LEU A 158 -8.92 0.59 5.47
CA LEU A 158 -8.14 1.07 4.33
C LEU A 158 -8.54 0.29 3.09
N SER A 159 -8.74 0.97 1.96
CA SER A 159 -8.70 0.34 0.65
C SER A 159 -7.68 1.04 -0.24
N MET A 160 -7.21 0.37 -1.28
CA MET A 160 -6.28 0.91 -2.25
C MET A 160 -6.72 0.52 -3.66
N GLU A 161 -6.67 1.49 -4.56
CA GLU A 161 -6.53 1.27 -6.00
C GLU A 161 -5.07 1.54 -6.39
N GLY A 162 -4.35 0.49 -6.76
CA GLY A 162 -2.91 0.51 -7.03
C GLY A 162 -2.58 0.55 -8.51
N GLY A 163 -1.40 1.06 -8.85
CA GLY A 163 -0.83 1.03 -10.20
C GLY A 163 0.52 0.30 -10.27
N ILE A 164 1.13 0.33 -11.46
CA ILE A 164 2.42 -0.32 -11.77
C ILE A 164 3.61 0.18 -10.93
N SER A 165 3.42 1.25 -10.15
CA SER A 165 4.45 1.85 -9.32
C SER A 165 4.54 1.22 -7.93
N ILE A 166 3.57 0.42 -7.48
CA ILE A 166 3.71 -0.36 -6.24
C ILE A 166 4.78 -1.43 -6.43
N SER A 167 5.69 -1.58 -5.46
CA SER A 167 6.82 -2.51 -5.59
C SER A 167 6.40 -3.97 -5.71
N GLU A 168 7.32 -4.80 -6.18
CA GLU A 168 7.28 -6.26 -5.96
C GLU A 168 7.11 -6.56 -4.47
N ASP A 169 6.43 -7.68 -4.17
CA ASP A 169 6.00 -8.06 -2.83
C ASP A 169 5.39 -6.87 -2.07
N PRO A 170 4.19 -6.40 -2.47
CA PRO A 170 3.56 -5.23 -1.89
C PRO A 170 3.57 -5.26 -0.36
N ASN A 171 3.98 -4.13 0.22
CA ASN A 171 4.07 -3.93 1.66
C ASN A 171 3.27 -2.68 2.02
N PHE A 172 2.35 -2.83 2.96
CA PHE A 172 1.53 -1.74 3.47
C PHE A 172 1.62 -1.76 4.98
N ARG A 173 2.09 -0.66 5.57
CA ARG A 173 2.12 -0.47 7.01
C ARG A 173 1.28 0.74 7.38
N PHE A 174 0.38 0.61 8.32
CA PHE A 174 -0.52 1.69 8.71
C PHE A 174 -0.94 1.51 10.16
N ASP A 175 -1.22 2.63 10.80
CA ASP A 175 -1.92 2.62 12.08
C ASP A 175 -3.43 2.70 11.88
N PHE A 176 -4.17 2.31 12.91
CA PHE A 176 -5.62 2.49 12.95
C PHE A 176 -6.12 2.48 14.39
N THR A 177 -7.30 3.05 14.59
CA THR A 177 -8.04 2.97 15.85
C THR A 177 -8.77 1.64 15.92
N VAL A 178 -8.46 0.84 16.95
CA VAL A 178 -9.11 -0.44 17.18
C VAL A 178 -10.56 -0.27 17.62
N HIS A 179 -11.46 -1.03 17.00
CA HIS A 179 -12.87 -1.11 17.34
C HIS A 179 -13.27 -2.52 17.80
N GLY A 180 -13.14 -2.77 19.10
CA GLY A 180 -13.41 -4.08 19.69
C GLY A 180 -12.39 -5.14 19.27
N ASN A 181 -12.74 -6.41 19.43
CA ASN A 181 -11.80 -7.53 19.26
C ASN A 181 -12.05 -8.33 17.97
N GLY A 182 -12.65 -7.68 16.98
CA GLY A 182 -12.97 -8.29 15.69
C GLY A 182 -11.71 -8.64 14.88
N GLU A 183 -11.80 -9.68 14.05
CA GLU A 183 -10.73 -10.08 13.15
C GLU A 183 -10.40 -9.00 12.11
N ILE A 184 -9.13 -8.96 11.70
CA ILE A 184 -8.67 -8.23 10.53
C ILE A 184 -8.91 -9.08 9.29
N GLN A 185 -9.64 -8.55 8.33
CA GLN A 185 -9.91 -9.19 7.05
C GLN A 185 -9.21 -8.43 5.93
N VAL A 186 -8.57 -9.17 5.03
CA VAL A 186 -7.87 -8.62 3.87
C VAL A 186 -8.34 -9.32 2.61
N GLU A 187 -8.66 -8.53 1.59
CA GLU A 187 -8.90 -8.99 0.23
C GLU A 187 -8.01 -8.20 -0.73
N ALA A 188 -7.29 -8.89 -1.63
CA ALA A 188 -6.52 -8.28 -2.69
C ALA A 188 -6.91 -8.87 -4.05
N ILE A 189 -6.96 -8.05 -5.10
CA ILE A 189 -7.30 -8.46 -6.46
C ILE A 189 -6.19 -7.98 -7.40
N ASP A 190 -5.65 -8.88 -8.23
CA ASP A 190 -4.67 -8.55 -9.26
C ASP A 190 -5.30 -8.16 -10.60
N THR A 191 -4.48 -7.69 -11.54
CA THR A 191 -4.93 -7.30 -12.89
C THR A 191 -5.47 -8.45 -13.74
N ASP A 192 -5.21 -9.71 -13.36
CA ASP A 192 -5.76 -10.90 -14.02
C ASP A 192 -7.12 -11.31 -13.42
N GLY A 193 -7.59 -10.58 -12.39
CA GLY A 193 -8.83 -10.85 -11.68
C GLY A 193 -8.71 -11.93 -10.60
N LYS A 194 -7.50 -12.43 -10.30
CA LYS A 194 -7.30 -13.37 -9.19
C LYS A 194 -7.53 -12.64 -7.87
N THR A 195 -8.25 -13.31 -6.98
CA THR A 195 -8.59 -12.77 -5.67
C THR A 195 -7.89 -13.56 -4.57
N PHE A 196 -7.23 -12.85 -3.67
CA PHE A 196 -6.51 -13.40 -2.52
C PHE A 196 -7.16 -12.90 -1.24
N ARG A 197 -7.45 -13.79 -0.30
CA ARG A 197 -8.14 -13.46 0.96
C ARG A 197 -7.47 -14.12 2.15
N ASN A 198 -7.33 -13.35 3.22
CA ASN A 198 -6.88 -13.84 4.51
C ASN A 198 -7.62 -13.11 5.63
N GLN A 199 -7.63 -13.74 6.79
CA GLN A 199 -8.10 -13.13 8.03
C GLN A 199 -7.18 -13.49 9.18
N TRP A 200 -7.06 -12.59 10.15
CA TRP A 200 -6.25 -12.79 11.35
C TRP A 200 -7.01 -12.30 12.58
N PRO A 201 -6.90 -13.00 13.73
CA PRO A 201 -7.37 -12.45 14.99
C PRO A 201 -6.61 -11.16 15.31
N LEU A 202 -7.29 -10.18 15.88
CA LEU A 202 -6.61 -9.00 16.43
C LEU A 202 -5.86 -9.43 17.71
N GLU A 203 -4.55 -9.29 17.70
CA GLU A 203 -3.70 -9.54 18.87
C GLU A 203 -3.67 -8.27 19.72
N THR A 204 -4.75 -8.00 20.46
CA THR A 204 -4.74 -6.89 21.43
C THR A 204 -3.72 -7.21 22.53
N ALA A 205 -2.67 -6.39 22.63
CA ALA A 205 -1.74 -6.47 23.73
C ALA A 205 -2.44 -6.04 25.02
N GLY A 206 -2.95 -7.02 25.79
CA GLY A 206 -3.43 -6.84 27.17
C GLY A 206 -4.70 -5.98 27.31
N LEU A 207 -5.84 -6.64 27.46
CA LEU A 207 -6.87 -6.14 28.39
C LEU A 207 -6.41 -6.39 29.83
#